data_AF-A0A444ULT2-F1
#
_entry.id   AF-A0A444ULT2-F1
#
_cell.length_a   1.000
_cell.length_b   1.000
_cell.length_c   1.000
_cell.angle_alpha   90.00
_cell.angle_beta   90.00
_cell.angle_gamma   90.00
#
_symmetry.space_group_name_H-M   'P 1'
#
loop_
_entity.id
_entity.type
_entity.pdbx_description
1 polymer ?
#
loop_
_entity_poly.entity_id
_entity_poly.type
_entity_poly.pdbx_seq_one_letter_code
_entity_poly.pdbx_strand_id
1 'polypeptide(L)'
;MLLELAQAQDEELLSRKVWQIHYQHKRRLHGMGELKNHHAEIEYFWPNIRVGPVDDDHVPFYNRGVRILHLIPTPFPAVWHTMDDNEENLDSSTIENLNKILQVFVLEYLKP
;
A
#
# COMPACT_ATOMS: atom_id res chain seq x y z
N MET A 1 1.53 5.41 -1.64
CA MET A 1 1.10 4.56 -0.51
C MET A 1 2.31 3.83 0.03
N LEU A 2 2.66 4.05 1.28
CA LEU A 2 3.75 3.31 1.87
C LEU A 2 3.22 1.99 2.42
N LEU A 3 4.05 0.96 2.31
CA LEU A 3 3.92 -0.24 3.13
C LEU A 3 4.83 0.02 4.33
N GLU A 4 4.29 0.59 5.38
CA GLU A 4 5.00 0.64 6.65
C GLU A 4 4.77 -0.70 7.35
N LEU A 5 5.81 -1.54 7.33
CA LEU A 5 5.89 -2.70 8.21
C LEU A 5 6.43 -2.17 9.53
N ALA A 6 5.55 -1.99 10.52
CA ALA A 6 5.98 -1.54 11.84
C ALA A 6 7.03 -2.52 12.40
N GLN A 7 8.16 -1.95 12.78
CA GLN A 7 9.44 -2.57 13.11
C GLN A 7 9.31 -3.84 13.96
N ALA A 8 9.57 -4.99 13.35
CA ALA A 8 9.79 -6.24 14.06
C ALA A 8 11.13 -6.82 13.60
N GLN A 9 11.83 -7.55 14.48
CA GLN A 9 13.12 -8.21 14.22
C GLN A 9 13.09 -9.27 13.09
N ASP A 10 11.96 -9.38 12.38
CA ASP A 10 11.65 -10.23 11.22
C ASP A 10 11.31 -9.40 9.95
N GLU A 11 11.65 -8.09 9.96
CA GLU A 11 11.38 -7.09 8.92
C GLU A 11 11.79 -7.55 7.52
N GLU A 12 12.92 -8.23 7.39
CA GLU A 12 13.50 -8.59 6.10
C GLU A 12 12.65 -9.61 5.34
N LEU A 13 12.06 -10.58 6.03
CA LEU A 13 11.34 -11.69 5.38
C LEU A 13 9.91 -11.29 4.98
N LEU A 14 9.23 -10.53 5.85
CA LEU A 14 7.90 -9.99 5.53
C LEU A 14 8.01 -8.91 4.45
N SER A 15 9.00 -8.02 4.55
CA SER A 15 9.27 -7.01 3.52
C SER A 15 9.62 -7.65 2.18
N ARG A 16 10.42 -8.72 2.16
CA ARG A 16 10.72 -9.45 0.92
C ARG A 16 9.49 -10.13 0.33
N LYS A 17 8.65 -10.79 1.13
CA LYS A 17 7.42 -11.43 0.63
C LYS A 17 6.42 -10.41 0.11
N VAL A 18 6.15 -9.37 0.88
CA VAL A 18 5.23 -8.28 0.50
C VAL A 18 5.74 -7.56 -0.74
N TRP A 19 7.05 -7.32 -0.84
CA TRP A 19 7.65 -6.71 -2.02
C TRP A 19 7.60 -7.61 -3.25
N GLN A 20 7.90 -8.90 -3.10
CA GLN A 20 7.87 -9.84 -4.20
C GLN A 20 6.44 -10.01 -4.73
N ILE A 21 5.47 -10.09 -3.82
CA ILE A 21 4.05 -10.02 -4.12
C ILE A 21 3.75 -8.72 -4.87
N HIS A 22 4.07 -7.54 -4.32
CA HIS A 22 3.84 -6.26 -4.97
C HIS A 22 4.45 -6.18 -6.40
N TYR A 23 5.72 -6.58 -6.55
CA TYR A 23 6.44 -6.54 -7.81
C TYR A 23 5.83 -7.47 -8.87
N GLN A 24 5.47 -8.70 -8.48
CA GLN A 24 4.81 -9.65 -9.39
C GLN A 24 3.42 -9.17 -9.79
N HIS A 25 2.65 -8.62 -8.85
CA HIS A 25 1.33 -8.05 -9.11
C HIS A 25 1.39 -6.89 -10.08
N LYS A 26 2.27 -5.91 -9.80
CA LYS A 26 2.47 -4.76 -10.66
C LYS A 26 2.80 -5.21 -12.08
N ARG A 27 3.81 -6.07 -12.24
CA ARG A 27 4.24 -6.54 -13.56
C ARG A 27 3.13 -7.27 -14.32
N ARG A 28 2.35 -8.10 -13.62
CA ARG A 28 1.27 -8.87 -14.25
C ARG A 28 0.10 -7.98 -14.65
N LEU A 29 -0.39 -7.13 -13.74
CA LEU A 29 -1.51 -6.22 -14.01
C LEU A 29 -1.13 -5.16 -15.06
N HIS A 30 0.09 -4.63 -15.01
CA HIS A 30 0.58 -3.69 -16.02
C HIS A 30 0.74 -4.36 -17.39
N GLY A 31 1.32 -5.57 -17.45
CA GLY A 31 1.46 -6.33 -18.70
C GLY A 31 0.13 -6.76 -19.32
N MET A 32 -0.94 -6.86 -18.52
CA MET A 32 -2.30 -7.16 -18.99
C MET A 32 -3.12 -5.91 -19.36
N GLY A 33 -2.59 -4.70 -19.16
CA GLY A 33 -3.33 -3.46 -19.39
C GLY A 33 -4.46 -3.21 -18.37
N GLU A 34 -4.41 -3.85 -17.20
CA GLU A 34 -5.47 -3.81 -16.19
C GLU A 34 -5.39 -2.59 -15.26
N LEU A 35 -4.29 -1.83 -15.30
CA LEU A 35 -4.10 -0.62 -14.50
C LEU A 35 -4.45 0.63 -15.32
N LYS A 36 -5.47 1.38 -14.89
CA LYS A 36 -5.95 2.60 -15.56
C LYS A 36 -5.04 3.79 -15.24
N ASN A 37 -4.71 4.59 -16.24
CA ASN A 37 -3.86 5.79 -16.12
C ASN A 37 -2.54 5.56 -15.37
N HIS A 38 -2.05 4.32 -15.36
CA HIS A 38 -0.88 3.91 -14.60
C HIS A 38 0.33 3.86 -15.54
N HIS A 39 0.92 5.03 -15.79
CA HIS A 39 2.19 5.13 -16.49
C HIS A 39 3.28 4.36 -15.73
N ALA A 40 4.32 3.89 -16.43
CA ALA A 40 5.41 3.11 -15.82
C ALA A 40 6.11 3.82 -14.65
N GLU A 41 5.96 5.15 -14.57
CA GLU A 41 6.53 6.06 -13.58
C GLU A 41 5.68 6.21 -12.31
N ILE A 42 4.38 5.87 -12.35
CA ILE A 42 3.53 5.93 -11.16
C ILE A 42 3.79 4.67 -10.35
N GLU A 43 4.36 4.84 -9.16
CA GLU A 43 4.55 3.76 -8.21
C GLU A 43 3.68 4.02 -6.99
N TYR A 44 2.71 3.14 -6.75
CA TYR A 44 1.90 3.24 -5.53
C TYR A 44 2.67 2.83 -4.30
N PHE A 45 3.64 1.91 -4.39
CA PHE A 45 4.34 1.33 -3.25
C PHE A 45 5.85 1.52 -3.37
N TRP A 46 6.46 2.19 -2.39
CA TRP A 46 7.88 2.54 -2.43
C TRP A 46 8.68 1.73 -1.41
N PRO A 47 9.54 0.79 -1.84
CA PRO A 47 10.19 -0.15 -0.92
C PRO A 47 11.33 0.41 -0.08
N ASN A 48 11.89 1.57 -0.43
CA ASN A 48 13.14 2.07 0.15
C ASN A 48 13.05 3.52 0.64
N ILE A 49 11.85 4.03 0.88
CA ILE A 49 11.66 5.37 1.44
C ILE A 49 11.43 5.23 2.93
N ARG A 50 12.35 5.81 3.72
CA ARG A 50 12.16 5.98 5.16
C ARG A 50 11.29 7.20 5.38
N VAL A 51 10.18 7.00 6.05
CA VAL A 51 9.21 8.01 6.45
C VAL A 51 9.07 7.96 7.97
N GLY A 52 8.75 9.09 8.58
CA GLY A 52 8.50 9.14 10.01
C GLY A 52 7.27 8.29 10.39
N PRO A 53 7.22 7.76 11.62
CA PRO A 53 6.09 6.97 12.08
C PRO A 53 4.81 7.81 12.06
N VAL A 54 3.69 7.17 11.74
CA VAL A 54 2.36 7.76 11.85
C VAL A 54 1.60 7.07 12.95
N ASP A 55 1.18 7.82 13.97
CA ASP A 55 0.28 7.29 14.98
C ASP A 55 -1.13 7.15 14.40
N ASP A 56 -1.62 5.92 14.34
CA ASP A 56 -2.94 5.56 13.83
C ASP A 56 -3.49 4.37 14.62
N ASP A 57 -4.66 3.86 14.23
CA ASP A 57 -5.40 2.78 14.91
C ASP A 57 -4.58 1.50 15.13
N HIS A 58 -3.48 1.30 14.39
CA HIS A 58 -2.62 0.12 14.53
C HIS A 58 -1.74 0.14 15.79
N VAL A 59 -1.48 1.31 16.39
CA VAL A 59 -0.52 1.45 17.51
C VAL A 59 -0.83 0.51 18.69
N PRO A 60 -2.08 0.37 19.18
CA PRO A 60 -2.39 -0.56 20.25
C PRO A 60 -2.12 -2.04 19.88
N PHE A 61 -2.26 -2.43 18.61
CA PHE A 61 -2.03 -3.79 18.13
C PHE A 61 -0.53 -4.08 18.01
N TYR A 62 0.22 -3.13 17.45
CA TYR A 62 1.67 -3.19 17.36
C TYR A 62 2.30 -3.38 18.75
N ASN A 63 1.86 -2.58 19.73
CA ASN A 63 2.33 -2.68 21.13
C ASN A 63 2.03 -4.04 21.80
N ARG A 64 1.17 -4.87 21.19
CA ARG A 64 0.83 -6.23 21.64
C ARG A 64 1.45 -7.33 20.79
N GLY A 65 2.38 -6.99 19.89
CA GLY A 65 3.12 -7.94 19.07
C GLY A 65 2.38 -8.39 17.80
N VAL A 66 1.32 -7.69 17.39
CA VAL A 66 0.66 -7.96 16.10
C VAL A 66 1.52 -7.43 14.97
N ARG A 67 1.75 -8.25 13.93
CA ARG A 67 2.41 -7.80 12.70
C ARG A 67 1.50 -6.84 11.93
N ILE A 68 1.99 -5.64 11.63
CA ILE A 68 1.23 -4.60 10.97
C ILE A 68 1.72 -4.42 9.54
N LEU A 69 0.76 -4.31 8.61
CA LEU A 69 0.95 -3.77 7.27
C LEU A 69 0.18 -2.46 7.19
N HIS A 70 0.85 -1.33 7.40
CA HIS A 70 0.20 -0.02 7.44
C HIS A 70 0.23 0.61 6.04
N LEU A 71 -0.94 0.61 5.40
CA LEU A 71 -1.17 1.09 4.03
C LEU A 71 -1.63 2.54 4.02
N ILE A 72 -0.72 3.47 4.29
CA ILE A 72 -1.03 4.90 4.38
C ILE A 72 -0.19 5.71 3.37
N PRO A 73 -0.73 6.73 2.68
CA PRO A 73 0.10 7.59 1.84
C PRO A 73 1.05 8.44 2.69
N THR A 74 2.27 8.66 2.20
CA THR A 74 3.12 9.74 2.69
C THR A 74 3.82 10.36 1.48
N PRO A 75 3.72 11.69 1.28
CA PRO A 75 2.91 12.63 2.08
C PRO A 75 1.42 12.28 2.07
N PHE A 76 0.69 12.75 3.10
CA PHE A 76 -0.77 12.66 3.09
C PHE A 76 -1.36 13.41 1.88
N PRO A 77 -2.58 13.09 1.43
CA PRO A 77 -3.24 13.83 0.38
C PRO A 77 -3.29 15.32 0.71
N ALA A 78 -3.14 16.19 -0.29
CA ALA A 78 -3.14 17.64 -0.10
C ALA A 78 -4.44 18.17 0.53
N VAL A 79 -5.53 17.39 0.41
CA VAL A 79 -6.85 17.69 0.97
C VAL A 79 -7.06 17.15 2.39
N TRP A 80 -6.10 16.43 2.97
CA TRP A 80 -6.25 15.85 4.31
C TRP A 80 -6.56 16.93 5.36
N HIS A 81 -7.60 16.69 6.17
CA HIS A 81 -8.11 17.63 7.18
C HIS A 81 -8.60 18.98 6.62
N THR A 82 -9.05 19.02 5.37
CA THR A 82 -9.77 20.18 4.79
C THR A 82 -11.19 19.79 4.40
N MET A 83 -12.02 20.78 4.07
CA MET A 83 -13.37 20.54 3.52
C MET A 83 -13.33 19.99 2.08
N ASP A 84 -12.15 20.01 1.45
CA ASP A 84 -11.92 19.48 0.10
C ASP A 84 -11.70 17.96 0.12
N ASP A 85 -11.59 17.34 1.31
CA ASP A 85 -11.62 15.87 1.45
C ASP A 85 -13.06 15.36 1.24
N ASN A 86 -13.46 15.33 -0.03
CA ASN A 86 -14.81 15.00 -0.48
C ASN A 86 -14.77 14.14 -1.76
N GLU A 87 -15.94 13.69 -2.19
CA GLU A 87 -16.07 12.77 -3.33
C GLU A 87 -15.48 13.33 -4.64
N GLU A 88 -15.58 14.65 -4.86
CA GLU A 88 -15.12 15.29 -6.09
C GLU A 88 -13.58 15.24 -6.25
N ASN A 89 -12.85 15.15 -5.14
CA ASN A 89 -11.38 15.06 -5.13
C ASN A 89 -10.84 13.62 -5.13
N LEU A 90 -11.71 12.60 -5.23
CA LEU A 90 -11.30 11.22 -5.37
C LEU A 90 -10.83 10.89 -6.79
N ASP A 91 -9.71 10.18 -6.92
CA ASP A 91 -9.26 9.64 -8.21
C ASP A 91 -9.77 8.20 -8.41
N SER A 92 -10.86 8.07 -9.17
CA SER A 92 -11.51 6.78 -9.45
C SER A 92 -10.58 5.74 -10.09
N SER A 93 -9.60 6.18 -10.90
CA SER A 93 -8.63 5.28 -11.54
C SER A 93 -7.69 4.65 -10.51
N THR A 94 -7.19 5.45 -9.57
CA THR A 94 -6.33 5.03 -8.47
C THR A 94 -7.08 4.10 -7.53
N ILE A 95 -8.33 4.41 -7.19
CA ILE A 95 -9.19 3.54 -6.39
C ILE A 95 -9.37 2.18 -7.06
N GLU A 96 -9.70 2.15 -8.36
CA GLU A 96 -9.84 0.89 -9.11
C GLU A 96 -8.53 0.09 -9.15
N ASN A 97 -7.40 0.74 -9.39
CA ASN A 97 -6.10 0.09 -9.40
C ASN A 97 -5.74 -0.51 -8.03
N LEU A 98 -5.95 0.24 -6.95
CA LEU A 98 -5.70 -0.23 -5.58
C LEU A 98 -6.63 -1.40 -5.22
N ASN A 99 -7.90 -1.34 -5.62
CA ASN A 99 -8.84 -2.45 -5.44
C ASN A 99 -8.34 -3.73 -6.12
N LYS A 100 -7.88 -3.64 -7.38
CA LYS A 100 -7.31 -4.79 -8.09
C LYS A 100 -6.07 -5.31 -7.36
N ILE A 101 -5.14 -4.44 -6.98
CA ILE A 101 -3.91 -4.84 -6.28
C ILE A 101 -4.21 -5.56 -4.95
N LEU A 102 -5.12 -5.00 -4.13
CA LEU A 102 -5.51 -5.60 -2.85
C LEU A 102 -6.23 -6.94 -3.03
N GLN A 103 -7.10 -7.08 -4.03
CA GLN A 103 -7.74 -8.35 -4.33
C GLN A 103 -6.72 -9.43 -4.65
N VAL A 104 -5.77 -9.14 -5.54
CA VAL A 104 -4.76 -10.16 -5.86
C VAL A 104 -3.84 -10.41 -4.67
N PHE A 105 -3.44 -9.39 -3.90
CA PHE A 105 -2.67 -9.55 -2.66
C PHE A 105 -3.34 -10.54 -1.70
N VAL A 106 -4.63 -10.34 -1.41
CA VAL A 106 -5.39 -11.22 -0.50
C VAL A 106 -5.49 -12.63 -1.07
N LEU A 107 -5.80 -12.76 -2.36
CA LEU A 107 -5.87 -14.07 -3.02
C LEU A 107 -4.54 -14.81 -2.93
N GLU A 108 -3.40 -14.14 -3.12
CA GLU A 108 -2.08 -14.76 -3.00
C GLU A 108 -1.70 -15.10 -1.57
N TYR A 109 -2.02 -14.21 -0.62
CA TYR A 109 -1.73 -14.45 0.79
C TYR A 109 -2.51 -15.65 1.34
N LEU A 110 -3.72 -15.89 0.83
CA LEU A 110 -4.58 -17.01 1.22
C LEU A 110 -4.34 -18.29 0.39
N LYS A 111 -3.43 -18.29 -0.60
CA LYS A 111 -3.09 -19.52 -1.33
C LYS A 111 -2.55 -20.57 -0.32
N PRO A 112 -3.04 -21.83 -0.37
CA PRO A 112 -2.58 -22.90 0.51
C PRO A 112 -1.10 -23.25 0.34
#